data_AF-A0AAU8LR64-F1
#
_entry.id   AF-A0AAU8LR64-F1
#
_cell.length_a   1.000
_cell.length_b   1.000
_cell.length_c   1.000
_cell.angle_alpha   90.00
_cell.angle_beta   90.00
_cell.angle_gamma   90.00
#
_symmetry.space_group_name_H-M   'P 1'
#
loop_
_entity.id
_entity.type
_entity.pdbx_description
1 polymer ?
#
loop_
_entity_poly.entity_id
_entity_poly.type
_entity_poly.pdbx_seq_one_letter_code
_entity_poly.pdbx_strand_id
1 'polypeptide(L)'
;MKRDYYDHATKEKLTQKEEFIESLTHDSYIIQVRRLRKKHRNKLETLLSIFDQSNTSKESKHFLDVLESSFPDEFKVIIRRLHKASASKELCEDMNMEDEILEELATQERLIAYERAERRKAEVEKEKAEAEKEKAKAEKRSAEEGKEKAEAEKARLEKLLKQAGIDF
;
A
#
# COMPACT_ATOMS: atom_id res chain seq x y z
N MET A 1 20.68 -4.12 12.66
CA MET A 1 21.15 -3.15 13.67
C MET A 1 19.95 -2.28 13.98
N LYS A 2 19.46 -2.23 15.23
CA LYS A 2 18.30 -1.37 15.57
C LYS A 2 18.82 0.05 15.73
N ARG A 3 18.40 0.97 14.86
CA ARG A 3 18.82 2.37 14.94
C ARG A 3 18.12 3.08 16.09
N ASP A 4 18.78 4.04 16.70
CA ASP A 4 18.18 4.90 17.71
C ASP A 4 17.82 6.27 17.13
N TYR A 5 16.63 6.75 17.48
CA TYR A 5 16.05 7.96 16.91
C TYR A 5 16.01 8.99 18.01
N TYR A 6 16.43 10.22 17.72
CA TYR A 6 16.46 11.28 18.71
C TYR A 6 15.79 12.53 18.14
N ASP A 7 14.90 13.15 18.92
CA ASP A 7 14.46 14.51 18.61
C ASP A 7 15.66 15.45 18.82
N HIS A 8 16.04 16.18 17.78
CA HIS A 8 17.26 16.97 17.82
C HIS A 8 17.19 18.13 18.82
N ALA A 9 16.00 18.69 19.08
CA ALA A 9 15.80 19.85 19.94
C ALA A 9 15.79 19.46 21.43
N THR A 10 15.15 18.33 21.77
CA THR A 10 14.96 17.86 23.16
C THR A 10 15.99 16.79 23.57
N LYS A 11 16.66 16.17 22.60
CA LYS A 11 17.54 14.99 22.77
C LYS A 11 16.82 13.76 23.30
N GLU A 12 15.49 13.76 23.30
CA GLU A 12 14.70 12.61 23.73
C GLU A 12 14.73 11.50 22.69
N LYS A 13 14.79 10.25 23.17
CA LYS A 13 14.76 9.08 22.33
C LYS A 13 13.33 8.80 21.86
N LEU A 14 13.13 8.73 20.56
CA LEU A 14 11.84 8.36 19.96
C LEU A 14 11.67 6.84 19.98
N THR A 15 10.49 6.40 20.43
CA THR A 15 10.14 4.98 20.58
C THR A 15 9.61 4.37 19.28
N GLN A 16 8.97 5.18 18.43
CA GLN A 16 8.46 4.75 17.13
C GLN A 16 9.62 4.50 16.17
N LYS A 17 9.58 3.34 15.49
CA LYS A 17 10.51 2.96 14.42
C LYS A 17 9.78 2.95 13.08
N GLU A 18 10.49 3.28 12.03
CA GLU A 18 9.96 3.38 10.68
C GLU A 18 10.90 2.61 9.74
N GLU A 19 10.34 1.79 8.85
CA GLU A 19 11.08 0.81 8.06
C GLU A 19 12.06 1.48 7.09
N PHE A 20 11.62 2.57 6.42
CA PHE A 20 12.50 3.35 5.56
C PHE A 20 13.70 3.93 6.33
N ILE A 21 13.51 4.44 7.55
CA ILE A 21 14.62 4.93 8.40
C ILE A 21 15.59 3.79 8.79
N GLU A 22 15.06 2.61 9.13
CA GLU A 22 15.89 1.44 9.45
C GLU A 22 16.68 0.93 8.22
N SER A 23 16.14 1.10 7.01
CA SER A 23 16.82 0.71 5.76
C SER A 23 17.99 1.62 5.37
N LEU A 24 18.10 2.81 5.98
CA LEU A 24 19.23 3.69 5.71
C LEU A 24 20.53 3.02 6.16
N THR A 25 21.61 3.32 5.44
CA THR A 25 22.95 2.74 5.70
C THR A 25 23.84 3.66 6.51
N HIS A 26 23.57 4.97 6.53
CA HIS A 26 24.37 5.99 7.20
C HIS A 26 23.56 6.72 8.27
N ASP A 27 24.24 7.35 9.23
CA ASP A 27 23.59 8.28 10.15
C ASP A 27 23.08 9.50 9.36
N SER A 28 21.87 9.94 9.65
CA SER A 28 21.18 10.95 8.83
C SER A 28 20.24 11.79 9.67
N TYR A 29 20.07 13.04 9.26
CA TYR A 29 19.04 13.92 9.81
C TYR A 29 17.79 13.81 8.97
N ILE A 30 16.67 13.52 9.61
CA ILE A 30 15.37 13.39 8.95
C ILE A 30 14.49 14.54 9.41
N ILE A 31 14.07 15.35 8.43
CA ILE A 31 13.26 16.53 8.69
C ILE A 31 11.85 16.25 8.20
N GLN A 32 10.91 16.22 9.13
CA GLN A 32 9.49 16.08 8.80
C GLN A 32 8.89 17.45 8.51
N VAL A 33 8.93 17.85 7.23
CA VAL A 33 8.51 19.19 6.78
C VAL A 33 7.09 19.56 7.26
N ARG A 34 6.14 18.62 7.23
CA ARG A 34 4.76 18.84 7.71
C ARG A 34 4.66 19.23 9.19
N ARG A 35 5.67 18.93 10.01
CA ARG A 35 5.71 19.27 11.44
C ARG A 35 6.34 20.65 11.72
N LEU A 36 6.82 21.36 10.71
CA LEU A 36 7.43 22.69 10.88
C LEU A 36 6.41 23.82 11.10
N ARG A 37 5.10 23.53 11.01
CA ARG A 37 4.00 24.52 10.86
C ARG A 37 3.72 25.50 12.00
N LYS A 38 4.02 25.17 13.26
CA LYS A 38 3.40 25.91 14.39
C LYS A 38 4.28 26.18 15.61
N LYS A 39 5.47 25.58 15.71
CA LYS A 39 6.33 25.74 16.90
C LYS A 39 7.80 25.65 16.49
N HIS A 40 8.41 26.80 16.21
CA HIS A 40 9.86 26.88 16.05
C HIS A 40 10.46 27.00 17.45
N ARG A 41 10.97 25.88 17.98
CA ARG A 41 11.54 25.80 19.33
C ARG A 41 12.92 26.42 19.40
N ASN A 42 13.62 26.47 18.28
CA ASN A 42 15.00 26.93 18.19
C ASN A 42 15.29 27.57 16.83
N LYS A 43 16.47 28.19 16.73
CA LYS A 43 16.97 28.85 15.53
C LYS A 43 17.02 27.94 14.29
N LEU A 44 17.33 26.66 14.46
CA LEU A 44 17.36 25.68 13.36
C LEU A 44 15.94 25.42 12.82
N GLU A 45 14.95 25.24 13.69
CA GLU A 45 13.56 25.05 13.28
C GLU A 45 12.97 26.31 12.64
N THR A 46 13.40 27.50 13.08
CA THR A 46 13.07 28.76 12.39
C THR A 46 13.66 28.78 10.98
N LEU A 47 14.94 28.41 10.81
CA LEU A 47 15.54 28.34 9.48
C LEU A 47 14.83 27.31 8.58
N LEU A 48 14.56 26.12 9.11
CA LEU A 48 13.90 25.05 8.36
C LEU A 48 12.46 25.41 7.96
N SER A 49 11.80 26.31 8.69
CA SER A 49 10.43 26.75 8.36
C SER A 49 10.29 27.48 7.03
N ILE A 50 11.39 27.90 6.41
CA ILE A 50 11.40 28.38 5.01
C ILE A 50 10.80 27.32 4.08
N PHE A 51 10.97 26.04 4.39
CA PHE A 51 10.45 24.91 3.61
C PHE A 51 9.03 24.48 4.01
N ASP A 52 8.32 25.25 4.83
CA ASP A 52 6.98 24.88 5.27
C ASP A 52 5.98 24.85 4.11
N GLN A 53 5.50 23.65 3.82
CA GLN A 53 4.53 23.33 2.77
C GLN A 53 3.11 23.85 3.08
N SER A 54 2.87 24.54 4.20
CA SER A 54 1.64 25.34 4.31
C SER A 54 1.69 26.63 3.49
N ASN A 55 2.89 27.09 3.12
CA ASN A 55 3.09 28.31 2.34
C ASN A 55 3.15 28.01 0.84
N THR A 56 2.75 26.82 0.40
CA THR A 56 2.71 26.47 -1.02
C THR A 56 1.81 27.44 -1.78
N SER A 57 2.32 27.91 -2.91
CA SER A 57 1.61 28.84 -3.78
C SER A 57 0.29 28.23 -4.24
N LYS A 58 -0.72 29.08 -4.43
CA LYS A 58 -2.03 28.65 -4.94
C LYS A 58 -1.97 28.26 -6.42
N GLU A 59 -1.00 28.79 -7.15
CA GLU A 59 -0.89 28.61 -8.60
C GLU A 59 -0.11 27.35 -8.98
N SER A 60 0.86 26.95 -8.15
CA SER A 60 1.69 25.77 -8.40
C SER A 60 2.18 25.14 -7.11
N LYS A 61 2.21 23.80 -7.09
CA LYS A 61 2.71 23.00 -5.96
C LYS A 61 4.23 23.06 -5.81
N HIS A 62 4.92 23.60 -6.82
CA HIS A 62 6.38 23.68 -6.90
C HIS A 62 6.97 24.87 -6.15
N PHE A 63 6.16 25.90 -5.87
CA PHE A 63 6.64 27.13 -5.25
C PHE A 63 6.07 27.32 -3.84
N LEU A 64 6.90 27.92 -2.98
CA LEU A 64 6.52 28.36 -1.65
C LEU A 64 6.55 29.89 -1.60
N ASP A 65 5.47 30.50 -1.12
CA ASP A 65 5.35 31.95 -0.93
C ASP A 65 6.00 32.34 0.40
N VAL A 66 7.30 32.66 0.36
CA VAL A 66 8.09 33.01 1.55
C VAL A 66 8.31 34.53 1.62
N LEU A 67 7.79 35.15 2.68
CA LEU A 67 8.04 36.57 2.96
C LEU A 67 9.40 36.75 3.63
N GLU A 68 10.37 37.32 2.91
CA GLU A 68 11.72 37.59 3.42
C GLU A 68 11.72 38.43 4.71
N SER A 69 10.76 39.34 4.87
CA SER A 69 10.60 40.19 6.07
C SER A 69 10.19 39.41 7.33
N SER A 70 9.65 38.19 7.17
CA SER A 70 9.22 37.35 8.29
C SER A 70 10.38 36.60 8.96
N PHE A 71 11.59 36.70 8.40
CA PHE A 71 12.76 35.98 8.87
C PHE A 71 13.87 36.93 9.34
N PRO A 72 14.70 36.50 10.32
CA PRO A 72 15.91 37.22 10.72
C PRO A 72 16.85 37.51 9.54
N ASP A 73 17.58 38.62 9.62
CA ASP A 73 18.46 39.09 8.54
C ASP A 73 19.50 38.05 8.07
N GLU A 74 19.99 37.24 9.00
CA GLU A 74 20.92 36.14 8.74
C GLU A 74 20.38 35.07 7.77
N PHE A 75 19.07 34.88 7.69
CA PHE A 75 18.45 33.87 6.82
C PHE A 75 17.99 34.44 5.48
N LYS A 76 17.93 35.77 5.34
CA LYS A 76 17.51 36.44 4.11
C LYS A 76 18.37 36.08 2.92
N VAL A 77 19.68 35.86 3.12
CA VAL A 77 20.60 35.43 2.06
C VAL A 77 20.19 34.07 1.48
N ILE A 78 19.73 33.14 2.32
CA ILE A 78 19.26 31.81 1.90
C ILE A 78 17.96 31.95 1.11
N ILE A 79 17.01 32.74 1.62
CA ILE A 79 15.72 33.00 0.94
C ILE A 79 15.95 33.61 -0.45
N ARG A 80 16.81 34.63 -0.56
CA ARG A 80 17.15 35.24 -1.86
C ARG A 80 17.79 34.26 -2.82
N ARG A 81 18.65 33.35 -2.33
CA ARG A 81 19.26 32.30 -3.16
C ARG A 81 18.21 31.31 -3.65
N LEU A 82 17.25 30.93 -2.81
CA LEU A 82 16.14 30.07 -3.18
C LEU A 82 15.22 30.74 -4.21
N HIS A 83 14.87 32.01 -4.02
CA HIS A 83 14.11 32.79 -5.02
C HIS A 83 14.83 32.90 -6.37
N LYS A 84 16.16 33.03 -6.36
CA LYS A 84 16.94 33.02 -7.60
C LYS A 84 16.89 31.66 -8.29
N ALA A 85 16.94 30.57 -7.53
CA ALA A 85 16.83 29.22 -8.07
C ALA A 85 15.42 28.96 -8.65
N SER A 86 14.36 29.42 -7.97
CA SER A 86 12.98 29.26 -8.44
C SER A 86 12.68 30.08 -9.71
N ALA A 87 13.46 31.10 -10.02
CA ALA A 87 13.37 31.85 -11.27
C ALA A 87 14.09 31.17 -12.45
N SER A 88 14.79 30.05 -12.22
CA SER A 88 15.47 29.31 -13.28
C SER A 88 14.44 28.59 -14.14
N LYS A 89 14.38 28.95 -15.42
CA LYS A 89 13.44 28.36 -16.38
C LYS A 89 13.69 26.86 -16.59
N GLU A 90 14.95 26.47 -16.77
CA GLU A 90 15.36 25.07 -16.93
C GLU A 90 14.87 24.21 -15.77
N LEU A 91 15.09 24.67 -14.52
CA LEU A 91 14.62 23.97 -13.33
C LEU A 91 13.09 23.84 -13.31
N CYS A 92 12.36 24.89 -13.72
CA CYS A 92 10.90 24.83 -13.76
C CYS A 92 10.39 23.87 -14.85
N GLU A 93 11.07 23.81 -15.99
CA GLU A 93 10.76 22.86 -17.07
C GLU A 93 11.00 21.42 -16.60
N ASP A 94 12.14 21.16 -15.95
CA ASP A 94 12.45 19.86 -15.36
C ASP A 94 11.38 19.42 -14.35
N MET A 95 10.98 20.32 -13.45
CA MET A 95 9.93 20.03 -12.45
C MET A 95 8.58 19.70 -13.10
N ASN A 96 8.22 20.36 -14.20
CA ASN A 96 6.99 20.04 -14.92
C ASN A 96 7.08 18.70 -15.67
N MET A 97 8.24 18.37 -16.24
CA MET A 97 8.45 17.07 -16.89
C MET A 97 8.41 15.92 -15.87
N GLU A 98 8.99 16.10 -14.69
CA GLU A 98 8.91 15.11 -13.61
C GLU A 98 7.46 14.83 -13.21
N ASP A 99 6.61 15.85 -13.12
CA ASP A 99 5.17 15.67 -12.83
C ASP A 99 4.46 14.83 -13.90
N GLU A 100 4.73 15.08 -15.19
CA GLU A 100 4.16 14.31 -16.30
C GLU A 100 4.58 12.83 -16.22
N ILE A 101 5.86 12.58 -15.97
CA ILE A 101 6.39 11.22 -15.81
C ILE A 101 5.76 10.52 -14.59
N LEU A 102 5.64 11.22 -13.46
CA LEU A 102 5.04 10.66 -12.25
C LEU A 102 3.54 10.35 -12.46
N GLU A 103 2.81 11.18 -13.20
CA GLU A 103 1.41 10.93 -13.54
C GLU A 103 1.26 9.71 -14.47
N GLU A 104 2.14 9.56 -15.45
CA GLU A 104 2.16 8.39 -16.33
C GLU A 104 2.45 7.10 -15.55
N LEU A 105 3.48 7.10 -14.70
CA LEU A 105 3.81 5.97 -13.84
C LEU A 105 2.66 5.61 -12.90
N ALA A 106 2.03 6.60 -12.26
CA ALA A 106 0.87 6.37 -11.41
C ALA A 106 -0.31 5.79 -12.20
N THR A 107 -0.48 6.17 -13.46
CA THR A 107 -1.50 5.60 -14.34
C THR A 107 -1.21 4.14 -14.67
N GLN A 108 0.04 3.82 -14.99
CA GLN A 108 0.48 2.44 -15.22
C GLN A 108 0.31 1.57 -13.97
N GLU A 109 0.68 2.06 -12.79
CA GLU A 109 0.46 1.35 -11.53
C GLU A 109 -1.02 1.04 -11.27
N ARG A 110 -1.92 2.02 -11.54
CA ARG A 110 -3.37 1.80 -11.44
C ARG A 110 -3.85 0.72 -12.41
N LEU A 111 -3.36 0.73 -13.64
CA LEU A 111 -3.70 -0.29 -14.65
C LEU A 111 -3.25 -1.68 -14.19
N ILE A 112 -1.99 -1.81 -13.74
CA ILE A 112 -1.43 -3.07 -13.23
C ILE A 112 -2.21 -3.56 -12.02
N ALA A 113 -2.60 -2.66 -11.11
CA ALA A 113 -3.41 -3.01 -9.94
C ALA A 113 -4.79 -3.51 -10.35
N TYR A 114 -5.42 -2.87 -11.34
CA TYR A 114 -6.70 -3.32 -11.91
C TYR A 114 -6.60 -4.71 -12.55
N GLU A 115 -5.61 -4.93 -13.42
CA GLU A 115 -5.38 -6.22 -14.06
C GLU A 115 -5.11 -7.34 -13.05
N ARG A 116 -4.32 -7.05 -12.01
CA ARG A 116 -4.08 -8.00 -10.91
C ARG A 116 -5.36 -8.33 -10.16
N ALA A 117 -6.24 -7.36 -9.94
CA ALA A 117 -7.51 -7.59 -9.27
C ALA A 117 -8.45 -8.46 -10.13
N GLU A 118 -8.56 -8.19 -11.43
CA GLU A 118 -9.36 -8.99 -12.37
C GLU A 118 -8.84 -10.42 -12.48
N ARG A 119 -7.51 -10.60 -12.59
CA ARG A 119 -6.90 -11.93 -12.60
C ARG A 119 -7.21 -12.71 -11.33
N ARG A 120 -7.11 -12.08 -10.15
CA ARG A 120 -7.46 -12.71 -8.87
C ARG A 120 -8.93 -13.12 -8.82
N LYS A 121 -9.86 -12.30 -9.33
CA LYS A 121 -11.29 -12.68 -9.40
C LYS A 121 -11.48 -13.90 -10.29
N ALA A 122 -10.86 -13.93 -11.47
CA ALA A 122 -10.93 -15.06 -12.39
C ALA A 122 -10.32 -16.34 -11.79
N GLU A 123 -9.21 -16.24 -11.04
CA GLU A 123 -8.62 -17.36 -10.30
C GLU A 123 -9.59 -17.89 -9.23
N VAL A 124 -10.21 -17.00 -8.44
CA VAL A 124 -11.21 -17.39 -7.44
C VAL A 124 -12.45 -18.04 -8.06
N GLU A 125 -12.94 -17.55 -9.21
CA GLU A 125 -14.06 -18.18 -9.92
C GLU A 125 -13.70 -19.58 -10.44
N LYS A 126 -12.48 -19.76 -10.96
CA LYS A 126 -11.99 -21.08 -11.38
C LYS A 126 -11.91 -22.05 -10.21
N GLU A 127 -11.35 -21.63 -9.08
CA GLU A 127 -11.28 -22.46 -7.87
C GLU A 127 -12.67 -22.86 -7.36
N LYS A 128 -13.64 -21.94 -7.39
CA LYS A 128 -15.04 -22.27 -7.04
C LYS A 128 -15.65 -23.29 -7.99
N ALA A 129 -15.47 -23.12 -9.30
CA ALA A 129 -15.98 -24.05 -10.29
C ALA A 129 -15.35 -25.45 -10.18
N GLU A 130 -14.05 -25.52 -9.85
CA GLU A 130 -13.36 -26.78 -9.57
C GLU A 130 -13.89 -27.45 -8.29
N ALA A 131 -14.09 -26.67 -7.21
CA ALA A 131 -14.66 -27.18 -5.97
C ALA A 131 -16.09 -27.72 -6.17
N GLU A 132 -16.93 -27.07 -6.97
CA GLU A 132 -18.26 -27.58 -7.31
C GLU A 132 -18.21 -28.88 -8.13
N LYS A 133 -17.29 -28.98 -9.10
CA LYS A 133 -17.09 -30.22 -9.87
C LYS A 133 -16.67 -31.39 -8.99
N GLU A 134 -15.77 -31.16 -8.04
CA GLU A 134 -15.33 -32.20 -7.10
C GLU A 134 -16.47 -32.63 -6.15
N LYS A 135 -17.27 -31.68 -5.65
CA LYS A 135 -18.49 -32.01 -4.88
C LYS A 135 -19.47 -32.85 -5.68
N ALA A 136 -19.76 -32.48 -6.93
CA ALA A 136 -20.67 -33.23 -7.79
C ALA A 136 -20.15 -34.65 -8.10
N LYS A 137 -18.84 -34.83 -8.27
CA LYS A 137 -18.23 -36.17 -8.42
C LYS A 137 -18.37 -36.99 -7.14
N ALA A 138 -18.15 -36.39 -5.97
CA ALA A 138 -18.29 -37.07 -4.69
C ALA A 138 -19.74 -37.52 -4.44
N GLU A 139 -20.72 -36.66 -4.73
CA GLU A 139 -22.14 -37.01 -4.65
C GLU A 139 -22.50 -38.18 -5.58
N LYS A 140 -22.06 -38.15 -6.85
CA LYS A 140 -22.27 -39.27 -7.78
C LYS A 140 -21.71 -40.60 -7.26
N ARG A 141 -20.48 -40.60 -6.74
CA ARG A 141 -19.88 -41.81 -6.13
C ARG A 141 -20.70 -42.32 -4.95
N SER A 142 -21.12 -41.43 -4.05
CA SER A 142 -21.94 -41.82 -2.90
C SER A 142 -23.30 -42.40 -3.31
N ALA A 143 -23.90 -41.87 -4.39
CA ALA A 143 -25.16 -42.38 -4.92
C ALA A 143 -25.00 -43.76 -5.59
N GLU A 144 -23.89 -44.00 -6.29
CA GLU A 144 -23.54 -45.31 -6.85
C GLU A 144 -23.32 -46.34 -5.73
N GLU A 145 -22.52 -46.01 -4.72
CA GLU A 145 -22.32 -46.88 -3.54
C GLU A 145 -23.63 -47.18 -2.81
N GLY A 146 -24.53 -46.19 -2.70
CA GLY A 146 -25.85 -46.37 -2.11
C GLY A 146 -26.73 -47.35 -2.90
N LYS A 147 -26.69 -47.27 -4.24
CA LYS A 147 -27.40 -48.21 -5.12
C LYS A 147 -26.86 -49.64 -4.99
N GLU A 148 -25.55 -49.82 -5.02
CA GLU A 148 -24.92 -51.14 -4.84
C GLU A 148 -25.30 -51.78 -3.50
N LYS A 149 -25.29 -51.00 -2.41
CA LYS A 149 -25.70 -51.49 -1.08
C LYS A 149 -27.17 -51.91 -1.05
N ALA A 150 -28.07 -51.12 -1.64
CA ALA A 150 -29.49 -51.44 -1.70
C ALA A 150 -29.76 -52.69 -2.55
N GLU A 151 -29.03 -52.87 -3.64
CA GLU A 151 -29.13 -54.05 -4.51
C GLU A 151 -28.61 -55.31 -3.81
N ALA A 152 -27.48 -55.20 -3.10
CA ALA A 152 -26.94 -56.26 -2.26
C ALA A 152 -27.90 -56.65 -1.12
N GLU A 153 -28.55 -55.68 -0.48
CA GLU A 153 -29.54 -55.94 0.56
C GLU A 153 -30.79 -56.65 0.02
N LYS A 154 -31.33 -56.19 -1.13
CA LYS A 154 -32.44 -56.85 -1.83
C LYS A 154 -32.10 -58.31 -2.14
N ALA A 155 -30.94 -58.57 -2.73
CA ALA A 155 -30.50 -59.93 -3.06
C ALA A 155 -30.38 -60.83 -1.81
N ARG A 156 -30.00 -60.24 -0.67
CA ARG A 156 -29.90 -60.94 0.62
C ARG A 156 -31.27 -61.31 1.18
N LEU A 157 -32.23 -60.38 1.14
CA LEU A 157 -33.62 -60.59 1.54
C LEU A 157 -34.30 -61.66 0.67
N GLU A 158 -34.08 -61.62 -0.64
CA GLU A 158 -34.63 -62.59 -1.58
C GLU A 158 -34.12 -64.02 -1.32
N LYS A 159 -32.83 -64.17 -0.99
CA LYS A 159 -32.26 -65.46 -0.53
C LYS A 159 -32.88 -65.98 0.76
N LEU A 160 -33.12 -65.10 1.73
CA LEU A 160 -33.75 -65.45 3.00
C LEU A 160 -35.22 -65.88 2.82
N LEU A 161 -35.98 -65.19 1.98
CA LEU A 161 -37.36 -65.54 1.65
C LEU A 161 -37.46 -66.92 0.96
N LYS A 162 -36.55 -67.22 0.02
CA LYS A 162 -36.45 -68.56 -0.59
C LYS A 162 -36.13 -69.67 0.41
N GLN A 163 -35.29 -69.39 1.42
CA GLN A 163 -35.00 -70.36 2.48
C GLN A 163 -36.16 -70.56 3.46
N ALA A 164 -37.04 -69.57 3.61
CA ALA A 164 -38.22 -69.62 4.47
C ALA A 164 -39.46 -70.24 3.79
N GLY A 165 -39.41 -70.55 2.49
CA GLY A 165 -40.49 -71.24 1.77
C GLY A 165 -41.70 -70.37 1.39
N ILE A 166 -41.51 -69.05 1.27
CA ILE A 166 -42.54 -68.11 0.84
C ILE A 166 -42.26 -67.73 -0.62
N ASP A 167 -43.03 -68.28 -1.56
CA ASP A 167 -42.93 -67.96 -2.99
C ASP A 167 -43.99 -66.92 -3.39
N PHE A 168 -43.55 -65.81 -3.99
CA PHE A 168 -44.28 -64.94 -4.92
C PHE A 168 -43.30 -64.29 -5.90
#